data_AF-H0XRS7-F1
#
_entry.id   AF-H0XRS7-F1
#
_cell.length_a   1.000
_cell.length_b   1.000
_cell.length_c   1.000
_cell.angle_alpha   90.00
_cell.angle_beta   90.00
_cell.angle_gamma   90.00
#
_symmetry.space_group_name_H-M   'P 1'
#
loop_
_entity.id
_entity.type
_entity.pdbx_description
1 polymer ?
#
loop_
_entity_poly.entity_id
_entity_poly.type
_entity_poly.pdbx_seq_one_letter_code
_entity_poly.pdbx_strand_id
1 'polypeptide(L)'
;IAKGDPKKPKGKLSACAFFVQTCRKEHKKKNPEVPVNFAEFSKKCSLRWEAKSGKEKSKFDEMEKADKVCYDREMKDYGLAKGGKKKDPNAPTRPPSGFCLFCSEFHPKIKSTNPGISIGDVAKKLSEMWSNLSGSEKQPYITKAAQLREKYEKDVADYKSKGKFDGAKGPTEVARKKVEEEDEYINDRKINEETKNRVDA
;
A
#
# COMPACT_ATOMS: atom_id res chain seq x y z
N ILE A 1 2.17 -10.47 25.58
CA ILE A 1 1.50 -10.32 24.26
C ILE A 1 0.84 -8.95 24.25
N ALA A 2 1.41 -7.98 23.53
CA ALA A 2 0.89 -6.62 23.51
C ALA A 2 -0.56 -6.64 22.98
N LYS A 3 -1.52 -6.23 23.81
CA LYS A 3 -2.91 -6.10 23.39
C LYS A 3 -2.97 -4.94 22.39
N GLY A 4 -3.17 -5.27 21.12
CA GLY A 4 -3.35 -4.26 20.07
C GLY A 4 -4.55 -3.34 20.36
N ASP A 5 -4.67 -2.26 19.59
CA ASP A 5 -5.77 -1.30 19.70
C ASP A 5 -7.14 -2.04 19.75
N PRO A 6 -7.92 -1.91 20.84
CA PRO A 6 -9.20 -2.61 20.99
C PRO A 6 -10.23 -2.27 19.91
N LYS A 7 -10.09 -1.11 19.23
CA LYS A 7 -10.96 -0.69 18.13
C LYS A 7 -10.51 -1.22 16.77
N LYS A 8 -9.35 -1.88 16.68
CA LYS A 8 -8.88 -2.49 15.44
C LYS A 8 -9.73 -3.71 15.10
N PRO A 9 -10.26 -3.82 13.87
CA PRO A 9 -10.95 -5.02 13.40
C PRO A 9 -10.12 -6.29 13.65
N LYS A 10 -10.78 -7.36 14.11
CA LYS A 10 -10.13 -8.66 14.33
C LYS A 10 -9.72 -9.25 12.97
N GLY A 11 -8.61 -9.97 12.93
CA GLY A 11 -8.06 -10.52 11.69
C GLY A 11 -9.01 -11.49 10.97
N LYS A 12 -8.79 -11.64 9.66
CA LYS A 12 -9.60 -12.48 8.78
C LYS A 12 -9.48 -13.96 9.15
N LEU A 13 -10.57 -14.70 9.01
CA LEU A 13 -10.65 -16.14 9.25
C LEU A 13 -10.57 -16.89 7.91
N SER A 14 -9.75 -17.94 7.86
CA SER A 14 -9.69 -18.85 6.71
C SER A 14 -10.84 -19.85 6.71
N ALA A 15 -11.08 -20.49 5.57
CA ALA A 15 -12.08 -21.54 5.39
C ALA A 15 -11.90 -22.67 6.41
N CYS A 16 -10.66 -23.11 6.63
CA CYS A 16 -10.33 -24.10 7.67
C CYS A 16 -10.61 -23.57 9.09
N ALA A 17 -10.35 -22.28 9.37
CA ALA A 17 -10.67 -21.69 10.68
C ALA A 17 -12.19 -21.63 10.94
N PHE A 18 -13.00 -21.31 9.92
CA PHE A 18 -14.46 -21.42 10.01
C PHE A 18 -14.92 -22.86 10.24
N PHE A 19 -14.30 -23.82 9.55
CA PHE A 19 -14.59 -25.24 9.75
C PHE A 19 -14.29 -25.71 11.17
N VAL A 20 -13.12 -25.36 11.71
CA VAL A 20 -12.76 -25.68 13.11
C VAL A 20 -13.78 -25.08 14.08
N GLN A 21 -14.27 -23.86 13.84
CA GLN A 21 -15.33 -23.27 14.67
C GLN A 21 -16.64 -24.06 14.59
N THR A 22 -17.05 -24.50 13.41
CA THR A 22 -18.25 -25.35 13.27
C THR A 22 -18.09 -26.68 14.01
N CYS A 23 -16.93 -27.33 13.89
CA CYS A 23 -16.64 -28.56 14.63
C CYS A 23 -16.67 -28.36 16.15
N ARG A 24 -16.20 -27.22 16.66
CA ARG A 24 -16.25 -26.89 18.10
C ARG A 24 -17.69 -26.73 18.58
N LYS A 25 -18.52 -26.03 17.80
CA LYS A 25 -19.95 -25.84 18.10
C LYS A 25 -20.71 -27.18 18.08
N GLU A 26 -20.45 -28.02 17.09
CA GLU A 26 -21.03 -29.38 17.02
C GLU A 26 -20.64 -30.23 18.23
N HIS A 27 -19.35 -30.22 18.62
CA HIS A 27 -18.89 -30.97 19.78
C HIS A 27 -19.54 -30.47 21.07
N LYS A 28 -19.63 -29.15 21.27
CA LYS A 28 -20.29 -28.57 22.45
C LYS A 28 -21.78 -28.91 22.51
N LYS A 29 -22.45 -29.04 21.35
CA LYS A 29 -23.87 -29.43 21.28
C LYS A 29 -24.08 -30.92 21.58
N LYS A 30 -23.18 -31.80 21.09
CA LYS A 30 -23.31 -33.26 21.23
C LYS A 30 -22.76 -33.79 22.55
N ASN A 31 -21.69 -33.18 23.04
CA ASN A 31 -20.98 -33.59 24.25
C ASN A 31 -20.80 -32.37 25.18
N PRO A 32 -21.90 -31.81 25.74
CA PRO A 32 -21.83 -30.60 26.56
C PRO A 32 -21.04 -30.79 27.87
N GLU A 33 -21.02 -32.01 28.43
CA GLU A 33 -20.33 -32.33 29.68
C GLU A 33 -18.89 -32.83 29.50
N VAL A 34 -18.49 -33.19 28.28
CA VAL A 34 -17.14 -33.72 28.03
C VAL A 34 -16.21 -32.56 27.67
N PRO A 35 -15.21 -32.24 28.52
CA PRO A 35 -14.24 -31.19 28.22
C PRO A 35 -13.42 -31.55 26.98
N VAL A 36 -13.31 -30.60 26.07
CA VAL A 36 -12.61 -30.80 24.79
C VAL A 36 -11.10 -30.74 25.03
N ASN A 37 -10.41 -31.86 24.87
CA ASN A 37 -8.94 -31.85 24.79
C ASN A 37 -8.50 -31.18 23.48
N PHE A 38 -7.85 -30.02 23.59
CA PHE A 38 -7.47 -29.19 22.44
C PHE A 38 -6.57 -29.91 21.44
N ALA A 39 -5.59 -30.69 21.90
CA ALA A 39 -4.63 -31.37 21.04
C ALA A 39 -5.33 -32.44 20.19
N GLU A 40 -6.16 -33.26 20.82
CA GLU A 40 -6.94 -34.31 20.15
C GLU A 40 -8.01 -33.73 19.23
N PHE A 41 -8.66 -32.65 19.68
CA PHE A 41 -9.66 -31.96 18.87
C PHE A 41 -9.05 -31.31 17.62
N SER A 42 -7.87 -30.71 17.74
CA SER A 42 -7.17 -30.11 16.61
C SER A 42 -6.79 -31.16 15.57
N LYS A 43 -6.19 -32.29 16.00
CA LYS A 43 -5.86 -33.42 15.10
C LYS A 43 -7.12 -33.94 14.38
N LYS A 44 -8.20 -34.17 15.13
CA LYS A 44 -9.47 -34.66 14.58
C LYS A 44 -10.11 -33.68 13.59
N CYS A 45 -10.02 -32.37 13.84
CA CYS A 45 -10.49 -31.36 12.91
C CYS A 45 -9.65 -31.33 11.63
N SER A 46 -8.32 -31.38 11.72
CA SER A 46 -7.46 -31.38 10.53
C SER A 46 -7.73 -32.60 9.64
N LEU A 47 -7.82 -33.79 10.23
CA LEU A 47 -8.18 -35.01 9.47
C LEU A 47 -9.56 -34.91 8.83
N ARG A 48 -10.55 -34.38 9.55
CA ARG A 48 -11.90 -34.18 9.02
C ARG A 48 -11.91 -33.15 7.90
N TRP A 49 -11.11 -32.07 7.99
CA TRP A 49 -10.96 -31.06 6.95
C TRP A 49 -10.35 -31.66 5.68
N GLU A 50 -9.27 -32.45 5.79
CA GLU A 50 -8.67 -33.09 4.63
C GLU A 50 -9.62 -34.08 3.95
N ALA A 51 -10.38 -34.85 4.74
CA ALA A 51 -11.38 -35.79 4.24
C ALA A 51 -12.65 -35.14 3.67
N LYS A 52 -12.84 -33.81 3.83
CA LYS A 52 -14.02 -33.12 3.27
C LYS A 52 -13.94 -33.06 1.74
N SER A 53 -15.09 -33.27 1.11
CA SER A 53 -15.24 -33.10 -0.34
C SER A 53 -15.13 -31.62 -0.74
N GLY A 54 -14.72 -31.36 -1.98
CA GLY A 54 -14.61 -29.99 -2.51
C GLY A 54 -15.91 -29.18 -2.41
N LYS A 55 -17.07 -29.84 -2.57
CA LYS A 55 -18.39 -29.21 -2.40
C LYS A 55 -18.63 -28.71 -0.97
N GLU A 56 -18.16 -29.45 0.02
CA GLU A 56 -18.29 -29.04 1.43
C GLU A 56 -17.26 -27.98 1.82
N LYS A 57 -16.05 -28.02 1.23
CA LYS A 57 -15.03 -26.97 1.39
C LYS A 57 -15.50 -25.64 0.77
N SER A 58 -16.20 -25.70 -0.37
CA SER A 58 -16.76 -24.52 -1.06
C SER A 58 -17.60 -23.62 -0.15
N LYS A 59 -18.40 -24.22 0.76
CA LYS A 59 -19.21 -23.45 1.73
C LYS A 59 -18.34 -22.63 2.69
N PHE A 60 -17.17 -23.15 3.06
CA PHE A 60 -16.22 -22.45 3.94
C PHE A 60 -15.37 -21.44 3.16
N ASP A 61 -15.08 -21.72 1.88
CA ASP A 61 -14.41 -20.76 0.99
C ASP A 61 -15.28 -19.53 0.74
N GLU A 62 -16.60 -19.70 0.60
CA GLU A 62 -17.55 -18.59 0.54
C GLU A 62 -17.58 -17.77 1.84
N MET A 63 -17.53 -18.44 3.00
CA MET A 63 -17.42 -17.75 4.30
C MET A 63 -16.12 -16.96 4.43
N GLU A 64 -14.99 -17.52 3.99
CA GLU A 64 -13.70 -16.81 3.95
C GLU A 64 -13.77 -15.60 3.03
N LYS A 65 -14.36 -15.72 1.84
CA LYS A 65 -14.54 -14.60 0.91
C LYS A 65 -15.40 -13.50 1.53
N ALA A 66 -16.50 -13.86 2.18
CA ALA A 66 -17.38 -12.91 2.86
C ALA A 66 -16.68 -12.22 4.04
N ASP A 67 -15.93 -12.97 4.85
CA ASP A 67 -15.14 -12.44 5.96
C ASP A 67 -14.05 -11.48 5.47
N LYS A 68 -13.40 -11.83 4.36
CA LYS A 68 -12.42 -10.95 3.71
C LYS A 68 -13.04 -9.61 3.33
N VAL A 69 -14.21 -9.62 2.69
CA VAL A 69 -14.92 -8.40 2.28
C VAL A 69 -15.36 -7.57 3.50
N CYS A 70 -15.91 -8.22 4.53
CA CYS A 70 -16.31 -7.53 5.77
C CYS A 70 -15.11 -6.90 6.48
N TYR A 71 -14.00 -7.62 6.62
CA TYR A 71 -12.78 -7.10 7.22
C TYR A 71 -12.18 -5.95 6.42
N ASP A 72 -12.16 -6.05 5.08
CA ASP A 72 -11.62 -4.98 4.23
C ASP A 72 -12.46 -3.70 4.35
N ARG A 73 -13.79 -3.83 4.47
CA ARG A 73 -14.70 -2.72 4.76
C ARG A 73 -14.44 -2.13 6.15
N GLU A 74 -14.42 -2.96 7.19
CA GLU A 74 -14.17 -2.51 8.56
C GLU A 74 -12.78 -1.85 8.72
N MET A 75 -11.77 -2.36 8.03
CA MET A 75 -10.43 -1.76 8.02
C MET A 75 -10.38 -0.41 7.32
N LYS A 76 -11.19 -0.21 6.27
CA LYS A 76 -11.34 1.08 5.61
C LYS A 76 -11.96 2.10 6.57
N ASP A 77 -13.04 1.70 7.25
CA ASP A 77 -13.72 2.57 8.23
C ASP A 77 -12.81 2.89 9.43
N TYR A 78 -12.06 1.88 9.91
CA TYR A 78 -11.04 2.07 10.94
C TYR A 78 -9.93 3.02 10.48
N GLY A 79 -9.47 2.91 9.22
CA GLY A 79 -8.45 3.80 8.65
C GLY A 79 -8.89 5.26 8.57
N LEU A 80 -10.15 5.50 8.20
CA LEU A 80 -10.76 6.84 8.20
C LEU A 80 -10.91 7.37 9.64
N ALA A 81 -11.41 6.54 10.57
CA ALA A 81 -11.58 6.91 11.97
C ALA A 81 -10.25 7.12 12.72
N LYS A 82 -9.17 6.46 12.29
CA LYS A 82 -7.85 6.56 12.90
C LYS A 82 -7.11 7.87 12.61
N GLY A 83 -7.71 8.79 11.84
CA GLY A 83 -7.24 10.16 11.60
C GLY A 83 -5.72 10.26 11.57
N GLY A 84 -5.12 10.08 10.39
CA GLY A 84 -3.68 9.83 10.21
C GLY A 84 -2.81 10.50 11.26
N LYS A 85 -1.95 9.71 11.94
CA LYS A 85 -1.11 10.15 13.07
C LYS A 85 -0.65 11.59 12.86
N LYS A 86 -1.00 12.49 13.78
CA LYS A 86 -0.50 13.88 13.79
C LYS A 86 1.02 13.80 13.66
N LYS A 87 1.54 14.28 12.54
CA LYS A 87 2.99 14.37 12.33
C LYS A 87 3.53 15.38 13.34
N ASP A 88 4.68 15.09 13.93
CA ASP A 88 5.37 16.04 14.81
C ASP A 88 5.57 17.36 14.05
N PRO A 89 5.14 18.52 14.58
CA PRO A 89 5.34 19.82 13.94
C PRO A 89 6.81 20.14 13.63
N ASN A 90 7.76 19.54 14.36
CA ASN A 90 9.19 19.73 14.19
C ASN A 90 9.84 18.66 13.31
N ALA A 91 9.12 17.61 12.91
CA ALA A 91 9.68 16.60 12.02
C ALA A 91 9.86 17.20 10.62
N PRO A 92 11.03 16.97 9.98
CA PRO A 92 11.23 17.35 8.59
C PRO A 92 10.09 16.82 7.73
N THR A 93 9.55 17.67 6.85
CA THR A 93 8.46 17.31 5.93
C THR A 93 9.02 16.70 4.65
N ARG A 94 8.36 15.66 4.14
CA ARG A 94 8.79 15.02 2.89
C ARG A 94 8.80 16.04 1.74
N PRO A 95 9.89 16.11 0.96
CA PRO A 95 10.00 17.05 -0.14
C PRO A 95 9.07 16.64 -1.29
N PRO A 96 8.62 17.61 -2.12
CA PRO A 96 7.82 17.33 -3.30
C PRO A 96 8.63 16.55 -4.35
N SER A 97 7.96 15.67 -5.11
CA SER A 97 8.55 15.01 -6.28
C SER A 97 8.64 15.95 -7.48
N GLY A 98 9.39 15.57 -8.52
CA GLY A 98 9.50 16.36 -9.76
C GLY A 98 8.14 16.65 -10.39
N PHE A 99 7.25 15.64 -10.46
CA PHE A 99 5.88 15.84 -10.91
C PHE A 99 5.08 16.79 -10.02
N CYS A 100 5.25 16.76 -8.69
CA CYS A 100 4.57 17.70 -7.79
C CYS A 100 5.07 19.14 -7.99
N LEU A 101 6.36 19.32 -8.26
CA LEU A 101 6.93 20.63 -8.61
C LEU A 101 6.32 21.16 -9.91
N PHE A 102 6.26 20.31 -10.94
CA PHE A 102 5.57 20.64 -12.20
C PHE A 102 4.09 20.99 -11.98
N CYS A 103 3.35 20.17 -11.23
CA CYS A 103 1.95 20.46 -10.91
C CYS A 103 1.79 21.80 -10.20
N SER A 104 2.69 22.15 -9.28
CA SER A 104 2.62 23.42 -8.54
C SER A 104 2.71 24.64 -9.46
N GLU A 105 3.47 24.53 -10.55
CA GLU A 105 3.64 25.61 -11.53
C GLU A 105 2.53 25.66 -12.58
N PHE A 106 2.02 24.50 -13.03
CA PHE A 106 1.06 24.42 -14.14
C PHE A 106 -0.40 24.32 -13.70
N HIS A 107 -0.68 23.80 -12.51
CA HIS A 107 -2.03 23.75 -11.94
C HIS A 107 -2.71 25.14 -11.91
N PRO A 108 -2.08 26.22 -11.37
CA PRO A 108 -2.71 27.54 -11.39
C PRO A 108 -2.93 28.06 -12.81
N LYS A 109 -2.02 27.77 -13.76
CA LYS A 109 -2.17 28.19 -15.17
C LYS A 109 -3.41 27.57 -15.80
N ILE A 110 -3.59 26.25 -15.65
CA ILE A 110 -4.76 25.53 -16.20
C ILE A 110 -6.06 26.04 -15.59
N LYS A 111 -6.06 26.27 -14.27
CA LYS A 111 -7.23 26.78 -13.54
C LYS A 111 -7.59 28.20 -13.96
N SER A 112 -6.60 29.06 -14.20
CA SER A 112 -6.83 30.43 -14.70
C SER A 112 -7.37 30.46 -16.13
N THR A 113 -6.88 29.58 -17.01
CA THR A 113 -7.40 29.48 -18.39
C THR A 113 -8.77 28.82 -18.48
N ASN A 114 -9.13 27.96 -17.50
CA ASN A 114 -10.40 27.25 -17.47
C ASN A 114 -11.10 27.47 -16.11
N PRO A 115 -11.64 28.67 -15.84
CA PRO A 115 -12.36 28.91 -14.60
C PRO A 115 -13.56 27.94 -14.51
N GLY A 116 -13.66 27.18 -13.41
CA GLY A 116 -14.73 26.21 -13.18
C GLY A 116 -14.40 24.75 -13.58
N ILE A 117 -13.21 24.48 -14.12
CA ILE A 117 -12.76 23.10 -14.35
C ILE A 117 -12.69 22.30 -13.03
N SER A 118 -13.09 21.02 -13.07
CA SER A 118 -13.01 20.16 -11.90
C SER A 118 -11.55 19.86 -11.53
N ILE A 119 -11.27 19.72 -10.23
CA ILE A 119 -9.91 19.37 -9.74
C ILE A 119 -9.43 18.06 -10.38
N GLY A 120 -10.34 17.10 -10.57
CA GLY A 120 -10.04 15.82 -11.21
C GLY A 120 -9.60 15.98 -12.67
N ASP A 121 -10.25 16.87 -13.43
CA ASP A 121 -9.91 17.08 -14.84
C ASP A 121 -8.62 17.90 -15.00
N VAL A 122 -8.32 18.81 -14.08
CA VAL A 122 -7.00 19.46 -14.02
C VAL A 122 -5.89 18.44 -13.76
N ALA A 123 -6.11 17.52 -12.82
CA ALA A 123 -5.14 16.47 -12.50
C ALA A 123 -4.89 15.53 -13.69
N LYS A 124 -5.92 15.18 -14.45
CA LYS A 124 -5.78 14.40 -15.71
C LYS A 124 -4.91 15.15 -16.73
N LYS A 125 -5.26 16.42 -17.02
CA LYS A 125 -4.48 17.26 -17.95
C LYS A 125 -3.01 17.38 -17.55
N LEU A 126 -2.72 17.60 -16.25
CA LEU A 126 -1.35 17.69 -15.76
C LEU A 126 -0.58 16.37 -15.92
N SER A 127 -1.24 15.25 -15.67
CA SER A 127 -0.64 13.91 -15.80
C SER A 127 -0.30 13.60 -17.27
N GLU A 128 -1.19 13.94 -18.19
CA GLU A 128 -0.97 13.82 -19.64
C GLU A 128 0.18 14.73 -20.10
N MET A 129 0.16 16.01 -19.70
CA MET A 129 1.24 16.95 -20.02
C MET A 129 2.58 16.44 -19.52
N TRP A 130 2.67 16.00 -18.27
CA TRP A 130 3.90 15.43 -17.73
C TRP A 130 4.35 14.21 -18.52
N SER A 131 3.45 13.31 -18.90
CA SER A 131 3.81 12.12 -19.68
C SER A 131 4.41 12.50 -21.04
N ASN A 132 3.84 13.52 -21.68
CA ASN A 132 4.26 14.03 -22.99
C ASN A 132 5.53 14.89 -22.97
N LEU A 133 5.96 15.42 -21.81
CA LEU A 133 7.22 16.17 -21.72
C LEU A 133 8.41 15.28 -22.08
N SER A 134 9.35 15.84 -22.83
CA SER A 134 10.62 15.19 -23.13
C SER A 134 11.47 14.99 -21.86
N GLY A 135 12.44 14.09 -21.92
CA GLY A 135 13.38 13.88 -20.82
C GLY A 135 14.06 15.19 -20.40
N SER A 136 14.50 16.00 -21.36
CA SER A 136 15.15 17.29 -21.14
C SER A 136 14.26 18.31 -20.43
N GLU A 137 12.96 18.31 -20.71
CA GLU A 137 12.00 19.20 -20.03
C GLU A 137 11.67 18.71 -18.61
N LYS A 138 11.72 17.39 -18.39
CA LYS A 138 11.55 16.78 -17.06
C LYS A 138 12.78 16.96 -16.17
N GLN A 139 13.99 16.95 -16.75
CA GLN A 139 15.26 17.06 -16.04
C GLN A 139 15.31 18.17 -14.98
N PRO A 140 14.93 19.44 -15.25
CA PRO A 140 14.99 20.49 -14.23
C PRO A 140 14.12 20.17 -12.99
N TYR A 141 12.94 19.56 -13.18
CA TYR A 141 12.08 19.16 -12.07
C TYR A 141 12.63 17.95 -11.31
N ILE A 142 13.23 17.00 -12.01
CA ILE A 142 13.88 15.83 -11.41
C ILE A 142 15.09 16.26 -10.57
N THR A 143 15.97 17.10 -11.13
CA THR A 143 17.15 17.64 -10.45
C THR A 143 16.76 18.47 -9.23
N LYS A 144 15.76 19.35 -9.36
CA LYS A 144 15.26 20.15 -8.23
C LYS A 144 14.66 19.27 -7.12
N ALA A 145 13.92 18.22 -7.49
CA ALA A 145 13.39 17.25 -6.52
C ALA A 145 14.51 16.44 -5.83
N ALA A 146 15.58 16.08 -6.56
CA ALA A 146 16.75 15.39 -6.01
C ALA A 146 17.50 16.27 -5.00
N GLN A 147 17.71 17.55 -5.30
CA GLN A 147 18.33 18.50 -4.37
C GLN A 147 17.50 18.69 -3.10
N LEU A 148 16.17 18.81 -3.22
CA LEU A 148 15.27 18.90 -2.07
C LEU A 148 15.28 17.60 -1.23
N ARG A 149 15.43 16.45 -1.88
CA ARG A 149 15.58 15.15 -1.21
C ARG A 149 16.87 15.09 -0.41
N GLU A 150 17.99 15.48 -0.98
CA GLU A 150 19.28 15.50 -0.29
C GLU A 150 19.24 16.40 0.96
N LYS A 151 18.64 17.60 0.83
CA LYS A 151 18.45 18.50 1.97
C LYS A 151 17.58 17.86 3.06
N TYR A 152 16.46 17.26 2.68
CA TYR A 152 15.58 16.57 3.61
C TYR A 152 16.28 15.40 4.33
N GLU A 153 17.13 14.66 3.63
CA GLU A 153 17.88 13.55 4.24
C GLU A 153 18.85 14.05 5.32
N LYS A 154 19.51 15.19 5.09
CA LYS A 154 20.33 15.87 6.11
C LYS A 154 19.48 16.34 7.29
N ASP A 155 18.36 17.02 7.03
CA ASP A 155 17.44 17.48 8.07
C ASP A 155 16.89 16.32 8.92
N VAL A 156 16.60 15.18 8.28
CA VAL A 156 16.17 13.95 8.97
C VAL A 156 17.28 13.34 9.80
N ALA A 157 18.52 13.33 9.31
CA ALA A 157 19.67 12.84 10.08
C ALA A 157 19.89 13.70 11.34
N ASP A 158 19.82 15.02 11.20
CA ASP A 158 19.93 15.97 12.32
C ASP A 158 18.74 15.88 13.29
N TYR A 159 17.55 15.62 12.77
CA TYR A 159 16.36 15.42 13.60
C TYR A 159 16.44 14.12 14.41
N LYS A 160 16.96 13.05 13.81
CA LYS A 160 17.18 11.76 14.47
C LYS A 160 18.27 11.84 15.55
N SER A 161 19.38 12.54 15.28
CA SER A 161 20.47 12.70 16.25
C SER A 161 20.05 13.50 17.49
N LYS A 162 19.05 14.39 17.36
CA LYS A 162 18.44 15.14 18.46
C LYS A 162 17.41 14.36 19.29
N GLY A 163 17.27 13.04 19.06
CA GLY A 163 16.56 12.11 19.96
C GLY A 163 15.02 12.18 19.94
N LYS A 164 14.40 12.89 18.99
CA LYS A 164 12.94 13.09 18.94
C LYS A 164 12.23 12.31 17.82
N PHE A 165 12.62 11.08 17.53
CA PHE A 165 11.99 10.30 16.45
C PHE A 165 11.20 9.07 16.94
N ASP A 166 9.91 9.23 17.15
CA ASP A 166 8.96 8.12 17.20
C ASP A 166 8.57 7.68 15.76
N GLY A 167 9.42 6.85 15.18
CA GLY A 167 9.03 5.76 14.28
C GLY A 167 7.98 6.04 13.19
N ALA A 168 8.27 6.95 12.24
CA ALA A 168 7.69 6.87 10.91
C ALA A 168 8.70 6.16 9.99
N LYS A 169 8.68 4.82 9.93
CA LYS A 169 9.47 4.06 8.94
C LYS A 169 9.24 4.65 7.55
N GLY A 170 10.19 5.47 7.09
CA GLY A 170 10.21 6.03 5.76
C GLY A 170 10.61 4.93 4.79
N PRO A 171 9.91 4.73 3.66
CA PRO A 171 10.31 3.78 2.64
C PRO A 171 11.45 4.40 1.83
N THR A 172 12.60 4.61 2.46
CA THR A 172 13.79 5.17 1.80
C THR A 172 14.48 4.12 0.93
N GLU A 173 14.34 2.84 1.27
CA GLU A 173 14.98 1.73 0.52
C GLU A 173 14.16 1.27 -0.69
N VAL A 174 12.82 1.22 -0.58
CA VAL A 174 11.93 0.78 -1.66
C VAL A 174 11.77 1.85 -2.76
N ALA A 175 11.84 3.14 -2.39
CA ALA A 175 11.79 4.23 -3.35
C ALA A 175 13.11 4.39 -4.13
N ARG A 176 14.26 4.06 -3.53
CA ARG A 176 15.55 4.03 -4.22
C ARG A 176 15.57 3.00 -5.34
N LYS A 177 15.07 1.78 -5.06
CA LYS A 177 15.00 0.70 -6.06
C LYS A 177 14.08 1.00 -7.25
N LYS A 178 12.93 1.65 -7.02
CA LYS A 178 11.99 1.98 -8.10
C LYS A 178 12.44 3.10 -9.04
N VAL A 179 13.20 4.07 -8.53
CA VAL A 179 13.73 5.16 -9.37
C VAL A 179 14.92 4.68 -10.19
N GLU A 180 15.78 3.84 -9.62
CA GLU A 180 16.88 3.19 -10.35
C GLU A 180 16.35 2.24 -11.45
N GLU A 181 15.29 1.45 -11.21
CA GLU A 181 14.66 0.59 -12.25
C GLU A 181 13.96 1.38 -13.38
N GLU A 182 13.33 2.53 -13.09
CA GLU A 182 12.69 3.36 -14.13
C GLU A 182 13.72 4.09 -15.02
N ASP A 183 14.86 4.50 -14.47
CA ASP A 183 15.95 5.14 -15.23
C ASP A 183 16.72 4.12 -16.10
N GLU A 184 16.85 2.86 -15.66
CA GLU A 184 17.45 1.78 -16.44
C GLU A 184 16.52 1.35 -17.61
N TYR A 185 15.20 1.30 -17.39
CA TYR A 185 14.20 1.02 -18.44
C TYR A 185 14.12 2.13 -19.52
N ILE A 186 14.39 3.39 -19.18
CA ILE A 186 14.42 4.50 -20.14
C ILE A 186 15.73 4.50 -20.97
N ASN A 187 16.84 4.04 -20.42
CA ASN A 187 18.10 3.90 -21.16
C ASN A 187 18.08 2.72 -22.14
N ASP A 188 17.50 1.58 -21.78
CA ASP A 188 17.37 0.42 -22.68
C ASP A 188 16.47 0.70 -23.90
N ARG A 189 15.46 1.58 -23.74
CA ARG A 189 14.58 1.97 -24.85
C ARG A 189 15.29 2.87 -25.89
N LYS A 190 16.22 3.72 -25.44
CA LYS A 190 17.02 4.58 -26.33
C LYS A 190 18.07 3.79 -27.12
N ILE A 191 18.71 2.80 -26.49
CA ILE A 191 19.70 1.93 -27.16
C ILE A 191 19.04 1.12 -28.29
N ASN A 192 17.77 0.73 -28.13
CA ASN A 192 17.05 -0.05 -29.15
C ASN A 192 16.51 0.81 -30.32
N GLU A 193 16.23 2.10 -30.10
CA GLU A 193 15.86 3.03 -31.19
C GLU A 193 17.09 3.56 -31.96
N GLU A 194 18.22 3.78 -31.29
CA GLU A 194 19.48 4.17 -31.96
C GLU A 194 20.11 3.03 -32.76
N THR A 195 19.98 1.78 -32.31
CA THR A 195 20.44 0.61 -33.09
C THR A 195 19.55 0.35 -34.29
N LYS A 196 18.22 0.57 -34.20
CA LYS A 196 17.31 0.42 -35.35
C LYS A 196 17.56 1.47 -36.45
N ASN A 197 17.90 2.70 -36.09
CA ASN A 197 18.19 3.77 -37.07
C ASN A 197 19.61 3.69 -37.68
N ARG A 198 20.44 2.71 -37.29
CA ARG A 198 21.78 2.50 -37.85
C ARG A 198 21.85 1.29 -38.79
N VAL A 199 20.78 0.50 -38.90
CA VAL A 199 20.71 -0.70 -39.74
C VAL A 199 19.98 -0.42 -41.06
N ASP A 200 19.29 0.71 -41.18
CA ASP A 200 18.56 1.15 -42.38
C ASP A 200 19.17 2.40 -43.07
N ALA A 201 20.46 2.68 -42.85
CA ALA A 201 21.22 3.73 -43.54
C ALA A 201 22.39 3.16 -44.35
#